data_AF-A0A535H4T0-F1
#
_entry.id   AF-A0A535H4T0-F1
#
_cell.length_a   1.000
_cell.length_b   1.000
_cell.length_c   1.000
_cell.angle_alpha   90.00
_cell.angle_beta   90.00
_cell.angle_gamma   90.00
#
_symmetry.space_group_name_H-M   'P 1'
#
loop_
_entity.id
_entity.type
_entity.pdbx_description
1 polymer ?
#
loop_
_entity_poly.entity_id
_entity_poly.type
_entity_poly.pdbx_seq_one_letter_code
_entity_poly.pdbx_strand_id
1 'polypeptide(L)'
;MRIESAVTSISWIPSEAIPGVMRLPFDIGPMHYDNPPSEQLTGSIPELAGSGQIRFANDLRAWAEVDKGGIVDSGYSGRGWMGVTRVALGPRALNFPAFPLHDIRPEPANDGASVRFLQTAGGRVAFPLPRKVTRPPFVQIASPLVWTTLALTLHADGRVERDLAGASPFPRHWLYDDKGALIKKSGLTDFRTWSDEIFGTRTPWGGEDSPALVTEVETALERELSRTIMRGGTKPKIRKLAAGDNLVEQGQAGDELFLLLDGVLSVEVDGKPLAEVGPGAILGERALLEGGTRTATLRAVTPCRVAIATADQVSEEALAELAKGHRREET
;
A
#
# COMPACT_ATOMS: atom_id res chain seq x y z
N MET A 1 -28.99 2.59 20.42
CA MET A 1 -27.55 2.27 20.63
C MET A 1 -26.75 3.02 19.60
N ARG A 2 -25.57 3.55 19.91
CA ARG A 2 -24.71 4.23 18.93
C ARG A 2 -23.47 3.38 18.67
N ILE A 3 -23.20 3.11 17.40
CA ILE A 3 -22.01 2.41 16.92
C ILE A 3 -21.11 3.46 16.30
N GLU A 4 -19.84 3.48 16.67
CA GLU A 4 -18.83 4.36 16.05
C GLU A 4 -17.62 3.51 15.69
N SER A 5 -17.05 3.78 14.52
CA SER A 5 -15.79 3.16 14.14
C SER A 5 -15.06 4.01 13.10
N ALA A 6 -13.89 3.54 12.70
CA ALA A 6 -13.00 4.21 11.78
C ALA A 6 -12.18 3.22 10.96
N VAL A 7 -11.72 3.71 9.82
CA VAL A 7 -10.64 3.14 9.04
C VAL A 7 -9.75 4.30 8.60
N THR A 8 -8.44 4.13 8.75
CA THR A 8 -7.47 5.16 8.38
C THR A 8 -6.51 4.60 7.34
N SER A 9 -6.29 5.31 6.23
CA SER A 9 -5.14 5.06 5.35
C SER A 9 -4.00 5.99 5.72
N ILE A 10 -2.76 5.49 5.68
CA ILE A 10 -1.54 6.29 5.77
C ILE A 10 -0.67 6.00 4.56
N SER A 11 -0.16 7.06 3.95
CA SER A 11 0.66 6.99 2.76
C SER A 11 2.10 7.38 3.02
N TRP A 12 3.03 6.60 2.47
CA TRP A 12 4.47 6.76 2.66
C TRP A 12 5.22 6.30 1.40
N ILE A 13 6.40 6.86 1.16
CA ILE A 13 7.23 6.58 -0.03
C ILE A 13 8.30 5.54 0.32
N PRO A 14 8.17 4.29 -0.19
CA PRO A 14 9.22 3.29 -0.04
C PRO A 14 10.45 3.64 -0.88
N SER A 15 11.63 3.22 -0.40
CA SER A 15 12.90 3.51 -1.08
C SER A 15 13.09 2.79 -2.42
N GLU A 16 12.43 1.65 -2.57
CA GLU A 16 12.44 0.79 -3.74
C GLU A 16 11.40 1.19 -4.79
N ALA A 17 10.48 2.10 -4.44
CA ALA A 17 9.33 2.46 -5.26
C ALA A 17 9.63 3.48 -6.37
N ILE A 18 10.68 4.30 -6.21
CA ILE A 18 11.04 5.32 -7.20
C ILE A 18 12.08 4.74 -8.17
N PRO A 19 11.82 4.69 -9.49
CA PRO A 19 12.79 4.18 -10.47
C PRO A 19 13.65 5.28 -11.10
N GLY A 20 14.85 4.89 -11.56
CA GLY A 20 15.67 5.68 -12.48
C GLY A 20 16.16 7.02 -11.94
N VAL A 21 16.25 8.02 -12.82
CA VAL A 21 16.79 9.36 -12.49
C VAL A 21 15.95 10.12 -11.45
N MET A 22 14.68 9.75 -11.29
CA MET A 22 13.79 10.34 -10.29
C MET A 22 14.22 10.02 -8.85
N ARG A 23 15.11 9.05 -8.66
CA ARG A 23 15.74 8.76 -7.36
C ARG A 23 16.80 9.77 -6.95
N LEU A 24 17.40 10.49 -7.91
CA LEU A 24 18.57 11.34 -7.64
C LEU A 24 18.34 12.36 -6.51
N PRO A 25 17.17 13.03 -6.41
CA PRO A 25 16.89 13.94 -5.29
C PRO A 25 16.82 13.24 -3.93
N PHE A 26 16.52 11.93 -3.88
CA PHE A 26 16.41 11.12 -2.66
C PHE A 26 17.72 10.41 -2.31
N ASP A 27 18.46 9.92 -3.31
CA ASP A 27 19.69 9.16 -3.10
C ASP A 27 20.89 10.08 -2.80
N ILE A 28 20.99 11.25 -3.44
CA ILE A 28 22.11 12.20 -3.29
C ILE A 28 21.67 13.65 -3.09
N GLY A 29 20.36 13.90 -3.07
CA GLY A 29 19.78 15.24 -2.98
C GLY A 29 19.15 15.51 -1.61
N PRO A 30 18.33 16.57 -1.51
CA PRO A 30 17.83 17.04 -0.23
C PRO A 30 16.54 16.33 0.24
N MET A 31 16.03 15.37 -0.55
CA MET A 31 14.87 14.54 -0.22
C MET A 31 15.29 13.30 0.54
N HIS A 32 14.33 12.67 1.20
CA HIS A 32 14.53 11.46 1.98
C HIS A 32 13.39 10.49 1.66
N TYR A 33 13.72 9.20 1.69
CA TYR A 33 12.70 8.16 1.72
C TYR A 33 12.04 8.12 3.09
N ASP A 34 10.78 7.70 3.13
CA ASP A 34 10.06 7.56 4.38
C ASP A 34 10.46 6.23 5.03
N ASN A 35 10.56 6.21 6.36
CA ASN A 35 10.52 4.93 7.07
C ASN A 35 9.11 4.36 6.94
N PRO A 36 8.96 3.03 6.88
CA PRO A 36 7.63 2.42 6.96
C PRO A 36 6.92 2.90 8.24
N PRO A 37 5.62 3.27 8.16
CA PRO A 37 4.82 3.60 9.33
C PRO A 37 4.85 2.49 10.38
N SER A 38 4.57 2.83 11.64
CA SER A 38 4.38 1.82 12.69
C SER A 38 3.13 0.99 12.41
N GLU A 39 3.13 -0.29 12.79
CA GLU A 39 1.94 -1.16 12.74
C GLU A 39 0.86 -0.74 13.73
N GLN A 40 1.28 -0.11 14.83
CA GLN A 40 0.41 0.53 15.77
C GLN A 40 0.61 2.03 15.66
N LEU A 41 -0.44 2.77 15.30
CA LEU A 41 -0.40 4.22 15.33
C LEU A 41 -0.31 4.68 16.79
N THR A 42 0.78 5.37 17.12
CA THR A 42 1.09 5.85 18.47
C THR A 42 0.89 7.36 18.65
N GLY A 43 0.62 8.09 17.57
CA GLY A 43 0.35 9.53 17.57
C GLY A 43 -0.94 9.87 16.85
N SER A 44 -1.46 11.08 17.07
CA SER A 44 -2.64 11.52 16.34
C SER A 44 -2.31 11.81 14.88
N ILE A 45 -3.25 11.55 13.96
CA ILE A 45 -3.08 11.80 12.53
C ILE A 45 -2.66 13.26 12.22
N PRO A 46 -3.22 14.30 12.88
CA PRO A 46 -2.76 15.68 12.71
C PRO A 46 -1.27 15.86 13.03
N GLU A 47 -0.78 15.26 14.12
CA GLU A 47 0.62 15.35 14.53
C GLU A 47 1.53 14.64 13.54
N LEU A 48 1.16 13.43 13.10
CA LEU A 48 1.92 12.66 12.11
C LEU A 48 2.05 13.41 10.78
N ALA A 49 0.96 14.02 10.31
CA ALA A 49 0.94 14.83 9.09
C ALA A 49 1.79 16.10 9.25
N GLY A 50 1.65 16.81 10.38
CA GLY A 50 2.37 18.04 10.67
C GLY A 50 3.88 17.85 10.86
N SER A 51 4.31 16.67 11.35
CA SER A 51 5.73 16.35 11.54
C SER A 51 6.44 15.93 10.24
N GLY A 52 5.69 15.64 9.18
CA GLY A 52 6.21 15.09 7.93
C GLY A 52 6.59 13.60 8.02
N GLN A 53 6.09 12.88 9.03
CA GLN A 53 6.29 11.42 9.14
C GLN A 53 5.44 10.65 8.13
N ILE A 54 4.35 11.25 7.66
CA ILE A 54 3.46 10.70 6.65
C ILE A 54 3.23 11.72 5.54
N ARG A 55 2.93 11.25 4.33
CA ARG A 55 2.67 12.12 3.18
C ARG A 55 1.21 12.53 3.09
N PHE A 56 0.33 11.60 3.44
CA PHE A 56 -1.11 11.74 3.34
C PHE A 56 -1.76 10.74 4.29
N ALA A 57 -2.91 11.10 4.85
CA ALA A 57 -3.81 10.16 5.50
C ALA A 57 -5.26 10.45 5.14
N ASN A 58 -6.03 9.39 4.92
CA ASN A 58 -7.49 9.45 4.86
C ASN A 58 -8.04 8.87 6.15
N ASP A 59 -8.63 9.68 7.02
CA ASP A 59 -9.24 9.21 8.26
C ASP A 59 -10.76 9.16 8.07
N LEU A 60 -11.31 8.00 7.69
CA LEU A 60 -12.75 7.81 7.60
C LEU A 60 -13.27 7.35 8.96
N ARG A 61 -13.94 8.26 9.67
CA ARG A 61 -14.69 7.96 10.88
C ARG A 61 -16.17 8.14 10.60
N ALA A 62 -16.99 7.25 11.15
CA ALA A 62 -18.43 7.33 11.01
C ALA A 62 -19.14 6.76 12.23
N TRP A 63 -20.41 7.11 12.36
CA TRP A 63 -21.30 6.63 13.41
C TRP A 63 -22.66 6.23 12.84
N ALA A 64 -23.33 5.31 13.51
CA ALA A 64 -24.69 4.87 13.22
C ALA A 64 -25.50 4.72 14.52
N GLU A 65 -26.72 5.24 14.52
CA GLU A 65 -27.69 5.04 15.59
C GLU A 65 -28.61 3.88 15.24
N VAL A 66 -28.74 2.95 16.18
CA VAL A 66 -29.54 1.74 16.06
C VAL A 66 -30.72 1.81 17.02
N ASP A 67 -31.93 1.65 16.50
CA ASP A 67 -33.16 1.46 17.27
C ASP A 67 -33.89 0.21 16.78
N LYS A 68 -34.40 -0.60 17.72
CA LYS A 68 -35.11 -1.87 17.45
C LYS A 68 -34.42 -2.79 16.43
N GLY A 69 -33.08 -2.79 16.42
CA GLY A 69 -32.26 -3.63 15.54
C GLY A 69 -32.07 -3.07 14.12
N GLY A 70 -32.51 -1.84 13.83
CA GLY A 70 -32.28 -1.17 12.55
C GLY A 70 -31.56 0.17 12.71
N ILE A 71 -30.85 0.59 11.66
CA ILE A 71 -30.14 1.86 11.60
C ILE A 71 -31.11 2.99 11.29
N VAL A 72 -31.25 3.93 12.23
CA VAL A 72 -32.20 5.06 12.16
C VAL A 72 -31.55 6.40 11.86
N ASP A 73 -30.26 6.55 12.15
CA ASP A 73 -29.47 7.74 11.82
C ASP A 73 -28.00 7.37 11.62
N SER A 74 -27.26 8.18 10.87
CA SER A 74 -25.86 7.90 10.57
C SER A 74 -25.12 9.14 10.07
N GLY A 75 -23.80 9.20 10.26
CA GLY A 75 -23.02 10.32 9.76
C GLY A 75 -21.52 10.12 9.74
N TYR A 76 -20.85 10.93 8.92
CA TYR A 76 -19.40 11.03 8.86
C TYR A 76 -18.87 11.92 10.00
N SER A 77 -17.70 11.58 10.52
CA SER A 77 -16.96 12.40 11.52
C SER A 77 -15.45 12.51 11.22
N GLY A 78 -14.96 11.80 10.19
CA GLY A 78 -13.56 11.80 9.78
C GLY A 78 -13.18 12.92 8.81
N ARG A 79 -11.93 12.91 8.31
CA ARG A 79 -11.44 13.76 7.20
C ARG A 79 -10.08 13.33 6.61
N GLY A 80 -9.73 13.92 5.47
CA GLY A 80 -8.38 13.87 4.90
C GLY A 80 -7.35 14.75 5.61
N TRP A 81 -6.08 14.33 5.55
CA TRP A 81 -4.92 15.05 6.07
C TRP A 81 -3.76 15.00 5.07
N MET A 82 -3.28 16.16 4.65
CA MET A 82 -2.07 16.27 3.82
C MET A 82 -0.86 16.58 4.70
N GLY A 83 0.22 15.83 4.50
CA GLY A 83 1.47 16.03 5.24
C GLY A 83 2.32 17.18 4.69
N VAL A 84 3.46 17.39 5.35
CA VAL A 84 4.51 18.30 4.90
C VAL A 84 5.70 17.51 4.34
N THR A 85 6.31 17.99 3.27
CA THR A 85 7.57 17.43 2.78
C THR A 85 8.74 18.21 3.35
N ARG A 86 9.53 17.55 4.20
CA ARG A 86 10.76 18.12 4.77
C ARG A 86 11.92 17.97 3.78
N VAL A 87 12.61 19.07 3.53
CA VAL A 87 13.76 19.14 2.62
C VAL A 87 14.96 19.69 3.36
N ALA A 88 16.07 18.95 3.35
CA ALA A 88 17.32 19.36 3.99
C ALA A 88 18.11 20.31 3.08
N LEU A 89 18.48 21.49 3.59
CA LEU A 89 19.29 22.49 2.90
C LEU A 89 20.50 22.82 3.78
N GLY A 90 21.55 22.00 3.64
CA GLY A 90 22.72 22.05 4.51
C GLY A 90 22.34 21.77 5.98
N PRO A 91 22.67 22.66 6.94
CA PRO A 91 22.31 22.46 8.35
C PRO A 91 20.86 22.81 8.69
N ARG A 92 20.06 23.32 7.73
CA ARG A 92 18.67 23.73 7.94
C ARG A 92 17.71 22.77 7.25
N ALA A 93 16.47 22.72 7.72
CA ALA A 93 15.38 22.01 7.06
C ALA A 93 14.22 22.96 6.79
N LEU A 94 13.61 22.85 5.62
CA LEU A 94 12.39 23.56 5.24
C LEU A 94 11.23 22.58 5.07
N ASN A 95 10.04 22.99 5.50
CA ASN A 95 8.82 22.21 5.33
C ASN A 95 8.01 22.79 4.17
N PHE A 96 7.68 21.95 3.20
CA PHE A 96 6.85 22.29 2.06
C PHE A 96 5.48 21.62 2.23
N PRO A 97 4.41 22.38 2.54
CA PRO A 97 3.09 21.80 2.73
C PRO A 97 2.53 21.30 1.39
N ALA A 98 1.87 20.14 1.44
CA ALA A 98 1.02 19.70 0.34
C ALA A 98 -0.35 20.41 0.40
N PHE A 99 -1.05 20.45 -0.73
CA PHE A 99 -2.33 21.17 -0.84
C PHE A 99 -3.49 20.17 -0.77
N PRO A 100 -4.31 20.17 0.31
CA PRO A 100 -5.47 19.31 0.40
C PRO A 100 -6.53 19.72 -0.62
N LEU A 101 -7.21 18.73 -1.20
CA LEU A 101 -8.47 18.94 -1.90
C LEU A 101 -9.63 18.66 -0.93
N HIS A 102 -10.84 19.07 -1.31
CA HIS A 102 -12.02 18.74 -0.51
C HIS A 102 -12.25 17.23 -0.53
N ASP A 103 -12.64 16.67 0.61
CA ASP A 103 -13.04 15.26 0.69
C ASP A 103 -14.33 15.05 -0.11
N ILE A 104 -14.40 13.96 -0.85
CA ILE A 104 -15.61 13.52 -1.57
C ILE A 104 -16.31 12.47 -0.70
N ARG A 105 -17.56 12.74 -0.32
CA ARG A 105 -18.38 11.86 0.52
C ARG A 105 -19.77 11.75 -0.10
N PRO A 106 -20.12 10.63 -0.75
CA PRO A 106 -21.50 10.38 -1.14
C PRO A 106 -22.38 10.18 0.10
N GLU A 107 -23.68 10.27 -0.10
CA GLU A 107 -24.66 9.94 0.94
C GLU A 107 -24.42 8.50 1.45
N PRO A 108 -24.45 8.24 2.77
CA PRO A 108 -24.27 6.89 3.28
C PRO A 108 -25.34 5.94 2.74
N ALA A 109 -24.93 4.81 2.18
CA ALA A 109 -25.85 3.81 1.67
C ALA A 109 -26.38 2.98 2.84
N ASN A 110 -27.61 3.27 3.28
CA ASN A 110 -28.28 2.60 4.40
C ASN A 110 -29.38 1.67 3.88
N ASP A 111 -29.33 0.38 4.24
CA ASP A 111 -30.35 -0.63 3.92
C ASP A 111 -31.23 -1.04 5.12
N GLY A 112 -31.04 -0.37 6.26
CA GLY A 112 -31.70 -0.61 7.54
C GLY A 112 -30.93 -1.60 8.43
N ALA A 113 -30.28 -2.62 7.88
CA ALA A 113 -29.47 -3.57 8.64
C ALA A 113 -28.01 -3.10 8.76
N SER A 114 -27.53 -2.37 7.76
CA SER A 114 -26.19 -1.84 7.67
C SER A 114 -26.18 -0.47 6.99
N VAL A 115 -25.12 0.29 7.24
CA VAL A 115 -24.85 1.55 6.55
C VAL A 115 -23.41 1.58 6.08
N ARG A 116 -23.23 1.86 4.80
CA ARG A 116 -21.92 1.94 4.15
C ARG A 116 -21.54 3.39 3.84
N PHE A 117 -20.38 3.78 4.33
CA PHE A 117 -19.76 5.08 4.12
C PHE A 117 -18.63 4.97 3.11
N LEU A 118 -18.47 5.99 2.27
CA LEU A 118 -17.33 6.14 1.38
C LEU A 118 -16.71 7.52 1.58
N GLN A 119 -15.39 7.58 1.67
CA GLN A 119 -14.67 8.85 1.75
C GLN A 119 -13.44 8.80 0.86
N THR A 120 -13.43 9.63 -0.16
CA THR A 120 -12.23 9.93 -0.92
C THR A 120 -11.57 11.16 -0.35
N ALA A 121 -10.32 11.02 0.08
CA ALA A 121 -9.49 12.13 0.52
C ALA A 121 -8.19 12.15 -0.27
N GLY A 122 -7.56 13.32 -0.35
CA GLY A 122 -6.29 13.47 -1.05
C GLY A 122 -5.93 14.92 -1.34
N GLY A 123 -4.88 15.10 -2.13
CA GLY A 123 -4.36 16.42 -2.40
C GLY A 123 -3.18 16.43 -3.35
N ARG A 124 -2.75 17.63 -3.71
CA ARG A 124 -1.56 17.85 -4.53
C ARG A 124 -0.34 17.79 -3.64
N VAL A 125 0.62 16.93 -3.99
CA VAL A 125 1.89 16.87 -3.25
C VAL A 125 2.71 18.14 -3.45
N ALA A 126 3.62 18.40 -2.52
CA ALA A 126 4.39 19.64 -2.48
C ALA A 126 5.30 19.85 -3.70
N PHE A 127 5.85 18.77 -4.27
CA PHE A 127 6.84 18.86 -5.34
C PHE A 127 6.21 18.57 -6.70
N PRO A 128 6.31 19.50 -7.67
CA PRO A 128 5.73 19.30 -8.97
C PRO A 128 6.59 18.39 -9.83
N LEU A 129 5.94 17.72 -10.77
CA LEU A 129 6.58 16.83 -11.75
C LEU A 129 6.35 17.35 -13.18
N PRO A 130 7.24 17.01 -14.11
CA PRO A 130 6.98 17.17 -15.53
C PRO A 130 5.78 16.30 -15.95
N ARG A 131 4.78 16.94 -16.53
CA ARG A 131 3.58 16.34 -17.10
C ARG A 131 3.60 16.53 -18.61
N LYS A 132 3.45 15.44 -19.37
CA LYS A 132 3.28 15.53 -20.82
C LYS A 132 1.89 16.06 -21.17
N VAL A 133 1.83 16.96 -22.15
CA VAL A 133 0.57 17.52 -22.66
C VAL A 133 0.55 17.44 -24.19
N THR A 134 -0.65 17.36 -24.77
CA THR A 134 -0.84 17.13 -26.22
C THR A 134 -0.65 18.38 -27.08
N ARG A 135 -0.51 19.56 -26.46
CA ARG A 135 -0.31 20.85 -27.14
C ARG A 135 0.96 21.54 -26.63
N PRO A 136 1.61 22.40 -27.44
CA PRO A 136 2.75 23.20 -26.98
C PRO A 136 2.45 23.88 -25.63
N PRO A 137 3.40 23.86 -24.66
CA PRO A 137 4.81 23.47 -24.79
C PRO A 137 5.11 21.96 -24.65
N PHE A 138 4.12 21.07 -24.77
CA PHE A 138 4.21 19.60 -24.68
C PHE A 138 4.68 19.02 -23.33
N VAL A 139 5.27 19.85 -22.47
CA VAL A 139 5.59 19.55 -21.08
C VAL A 139 5.11 20.71 -20.22
N GLN A 140 4.36 20.40 -19.16
CA GLN A 140 3.96 21.34 -18.12
C GLN A 140 4.51 20.88 -16.78
N ILE A 141 4.75 21.81 -15.87
CA ILE A 141 5.10 21.49 -14.49
C ILE A 141 3.82 21.57 -13.66
N ALA A 142 3.43 20.47 -13.04
CA ALA A 142 2.22 20.39 -12.23
C ALA A 142 2.45 19.54 -10.99
N SER A 143 1.71 19.81 -9.92
CA SER A 143 1.76 18.97 -8.72
C SER A 143 0.85 17.75 -8.89
N PRO A 144 1.39 16.52 -8.80
CA PRO A 144 0.60 15.30 -8.91
C PRO A 144 -0.32 15.13 -7.71
N LEU A 145 -1.39 14.36 -7.88
CA LEU A 145 -2.33 14.04 -6.81
C LEU A 145 -1.96 12.74 -6.11
N VAL A 146 -2.23 12.68 -4.81
CA VAL A 146 -2.27 11.43 -4.04
C VAL A 146 -3.64 11.36 -3.40
N TRP A 147 -4.24 10.18 -3.38
CA TRP A 147 -5.58 9.99 -2.80
C TRP A 147 -5.84 8.53 -2.44
N THR A 148 -6.82 8.33 -1.56
CA THR A 148 -7.44 7.02 -1.31
C THR A 148 -8.95 7.21 -1.16
N THR A 149 -9.72 6.21 -1.57
CA THR A 149 -11.15 6.04 -1.28
C THR A 149 -11.29 4.91 -0.27
N LEU A 150 -11.69 5.27 0.95
CA LEU A 150 -11.95 4.30 2.02
C LEU A 150 -13.43 3.95 2.08
N ALA A 151 -13.71 2.71 2.46
CA ALA A 151 -15.05 2.25 2.76
C ALA A 151 -15.14 1.72 4.20
N LEU A 152 -16.22 2.09 4.88
CA LEU A 152 -16.55 1.63 6.23
C LEU A 152 -18.01 1.21 6.25
N THR A 153 -18.30 -0.02 6.67
CA THR A 153 -19.68 -0.51 6.82
C THR A 153 -19.93 -0.82 8.29
N LEU A 154 -20.95 -0.18 8.87
CA LEU A 154 -21.41 -0.43 10.23
C LEU A 154 -22.71 -1.24 10.16
N HIS A 155 -22.75 -2.37 10.85
CA HIS A 155 -23.93 -3.23 10.92
C HIS A 155 -24.67 -3.00 12.23
N ALA A 156 -26.00 -3.08 12.22
CA ALA A 156 -26.84 -2.88 13.40
C ALA A 156 -26.56 -3.90 14.54
N ASP A 157 -25.99 -5.06 14.19
CA ASP A 157 -25.55 -6.11 15.11
C ASP A 157 -24.18 -5.84 15.77
N GLY A 158 -23.50 -4.75 15.39
CA GLY A 158 -22.19 -4.37 15.90
C GLY A 158 -20.99 -4.82 15.05
N ARG A 159 -21.20 -5.58 13.96
CA ARG A 159 -20.11 -5.90 13.02
C ARG A 159 -19.63 -4.64 12.29
N VAL A 160 -18.34 -4.61 11.99
CA VAL A 160 -17.69 -3.50 11.27
C VAL A 160 -16.81 -4.06 10.14
N GLU A 161 -16.99 -3.55 8.93
CA GLU A 161 -16.17 -3.89 7.77
C GLU A 161 -15.40 -2.68 7.27
N ARG A 162 -14.12 -2.88 6.93
CA ARG A 162 -13.19 -1.82 6.55
C ARG A 162 -12.52 -2.19 5.24
N ASP A 163 -12.43 -1.23 4.33
CA ASP A 163 -11.84 -1.50 3.02
C ASP A 163 -11.17 -0.28 2.38
N LEU A 164 -10.24 -0.57 1.46
CA LEU A 164 -9.65 0.43 0.57
C LEU A 164 -10.28 0.22 -0.81
N ALA A 165 -11.36 0.95 -1.09
CA ALA A 165 -12.10 0.81 -2.34
C ALA A 165 -11.34 1.36 -3.54
N GLY A 166 -10.50 2.38 -3.33
CA GLY A 166 -9.69 2.99 -4.38
C GLY A 166 -8.45 3.67 -3.84
N ALA A 167 -7.42 3.79 -4.66
CA ALA A 167 -6.19 4.51 -4.29
C ALA A 167 -5.43 5.00 -5.51
N SER A 168 -4.68 6.10 -5.35
CA SER A 168 -3.65 6.45 -6.31
C SER A 168 -2.57 5.35 -6.31
N PRO A 169 -2.05 4.96 -7.49
CA PRO A 169 -1.12 3.84 -7.61
C PRO A 169 0.27 4.12 -7.00
N PHE A 170 0.52 5.36 -6.60
CA PHE A 170 1.66 5.78 -5.80
C PHE A 170 1.21 6.94 -4.90
N PRO A 171 1.81 7.15 -3.72
CA PRO A 171 2.76 6.27 -3.01
C PRO A 171 2.06 5.04 -2.40
N ARG A 172 2.74 4.27 -1.54
CA ARG A 172 2.16 3.08 -0.89
C ARG A 172 1.21 3.51 0.23
N HIS A 173 0.09 2.79 0.41
CA HIS A 173 -0.93 3.05 1.42
C HIS A 173 -1.09 1.87 2.37
N TRP A 174 -1.10 2.13 3.67
CA TRP A 174 -1.39 1.15 4.72
C TRP A 174 -2.71 1.49 5.39
N LEU A 175 -3.51 0.48 5.69
CA LEU A 175 -4.84 0.62 6.29
C LEU A 175 -4.83 0.20 7.75
N TYR A 176 -5.43 1.02 8.60
CA TYR A 176 -5.51 0.83 10.04
C TYR A 176 -6.97 0.80 10.51
N ASP A 177 -7.24 0.04 11.55
CA ASP A 177 -8.53 0.06 12.24
C ASP A 177 -8.67 1.29 13.17
N ASP A 178 -9.80 1.36 13.87
CA ASP A 178 -10.13 2.42 14.83
C ASP A 178 -9.30 2.40 16.11
N LYS A 179 -8.57 1.32 16.37
CA LYS A 179 -7.57 1.22 17.44
C LYS A 179 -6.18 1.56 16.95
N GLY A 180 -6.01 1.88 15.67
CA GLY A 180 -4.73 2.20 15.06
C GLY A 180 -3.87 0.98 14.77
N ALA A 181 -4.43 -0.22 14.76
CA ALA A 181 -3.72 -1.44 14.37
C ALA A 181 -3.76 -1.62 12.84
N LEU A 182 -2.62 -1.97 12.24
CA LEU A 182 -2.49 -2.23 10.81
C LEU A 182 -3.29 -3.47 10.41
N ILE A 183 -4.17 -3.33 9.43
CA ILE A 183 -5.07 -4.40 8.97
C ILE A 183 -4.87 -4.80 7.51
N LYS A 184 -4.43 -3.90 6.62
CA LYS A 184 -4.31 -4.13 5.17
C LYS A 184 -3.22 -3.26 4.54
N LYS A 185 -2.69 -3.65 3.36
CA LYS A 185 -1.71 -2.85 2.59
C LYS A 185 -2.11 -2.75 1.12
N SER A 186 -1.87 -1.60 0.48
CA SER A 186 -2.02 -1.49 -0.97
C SER A 186 -0.95 -2.33 -1.69
N GLY A 187 -1.39 -3.20 -2.59
CA GLY A 187 -0.56 -4.16 -3.32
C GLY A 187 0.24 -3.56 -4.48
N LEU A 188 -0.06 -2.31 -4.89
CA LEU A 188 0.57 -1.68 -6.05
C LEU A 188 1.36 -0.42 -5.66
N THR A 189 2.49 -0.23 -6.33
CA THR A 189 3.29 0.99 -6.31
C THR A 189 3.79 1.30 -7.73
N ASP A 190 2.89 1.70 -8.62
CA ASP A 190 3.20 2.07 -10.00
C ASP A 190 3.48 3.57 -10.14
N PHE A 191 4.73 3.95 -9.80
CA PHE A 191 5.20 5.33 -9.93
C PHE A 191 5.07 5.86 -11.36
N ARG A 192 5.24 5.03 -12.38
CA ARG A 192 5.29 5.50 -13.78
C ARG A 192 3.92 5.93 -14.24
N THR A 193 2.93 5.04 -14.10
CA THR A 193 1.52 5.34 -14.42
C THR A 193 1.04 6.52 -13.59
N TRP A 194 1.36 6.54 -12.28
CA TRP A 194 1.08 7.69 -11.44
C TRP A 194 1.66 9.00 -12.02
N SER A 195 2.94 9.03 -12.36
CA SER A 195 3.62 10.22 -12.86
C SER A 195 3.18 10.68 -14.26
N ASP A 196 2.49 9.84 -15.03
CA ASP A 196 1.98 10.19 -16.36
C ASP A 196 0.49 10.63 -16.31
N GLU A 197 -0.31 10.08 -15.38
CA GLU A 197 -1.78 10.14 -15.48
C GLU A 197 -2.47 11.01 -14.42
N ILE A 198 -1.81 11.32 -13.31
CA ILE A 198 -2.45 11.80 -12.07
C ILE A 198 -2.77 13.31 -12.00
N PHE A 199 -2.85 14.01 -13.14
CA PHE A 199 -2.91 15.47 -13.21
C PHE A 199 -4.24 16.03 -13.75
N GLY A 200 -5.32 15.24 -13.85
CA GLY A 200 -6.54 15.67 -14.53
C GLY A 200 -7.78 14.83 -14.26
N THR A 201 -8.56 14.55 -15.33
CA THR A 201 -9.88 13.88 -15.26
C THR A 201 -9.83 12.46 -14.72
N ARG A 202 -8.67 11.80 -14.83
CA ARG A 202 -8.41 10.43 -14.36
C ARG A 202 -8.15 10.36 -12.84
N THR A 203 -8.88 11.16 -12.09
CA THR A 203 -8.81 11.22 -10.62
C THR A 203 -10.21 11.40 -10.06
N PRO A 204 -10.44 11.14 -8.77
CA PRO A 204 -11.79 11.26 -8.21
C PRO A 204 -12.40 12.66 -8.36
N TRP A 205 -11.59 13.73 -8.28
CA TRP A 205 -12.04 15.11 -8.56
C TRP A 205 -12.26 15.42 -10.05
N GLY A 206 -11.82 14.51 -10.92
CA GLY A 206 -12.01 14.53 -12.35
C GLY A 206 -13.14 13.62 -12.87
N GLY A 207 -13.76 12.83 -11.98
CA GLY A 207 -14.86 11.91 -12.30
C GLY A 207 -14.46 10.43 -12.44
N GLU A 208 -13.20 10.06 -12.23
CA GLU A 208 -12.73 8.68 -12.35
C GLU A 208 -12.05 8.20 -11.05
N ASP A 209 -12.52 7.10 -10.49
CA ASP A 209 -11.87 6.41 -9.36
C ASP A 209 -11.01 5.24 -9.90
N SER A 210 -9.97 4.83 -9.16
CA SER A 210 -9.09 3.71 -9.50
C SER A 210 -9.19 2.61 -8.43
N PRO A 211 -9.61 1.39 -8.78
CA PRO A 211 -9.74 0.32 -7.79
C PRO A 211 -8.38 0.01 -7.16
N ALA A 212 -8.35 -0.11 -5.83
CA ALA A 212 -7.14 -0.50 -5.12
C ALA A 212 -7.07 -2.02 -5.02
N LEU A 213 -5.97 -2.59 -5.50
CA LEU A 213 -5.60 -3.95 -5.14
C LEU A 213 -4.97 -3.92 -3.74
N VAL A 214 -5.51 -4.75 -2.84
CA VAL A 214 -5.14 -4.78 -1.43
C VAL A 214 -4.68 -6.19 -1.10
N THR A 215 -3.61 -6.30 -0.32
CA THR A 215 -3.04 -7.57 0.09
C THR A 215 -2.88 -7.61 1.61
N GLU A 216 -2.77 -8.82 2.14
CA GLU A 216 -2.54 -9.06 3.57
C GLU A 216 -1.21 -8.47 4.04
N VAL A 217 -1.13 -8.23 5.36
CA VAL A 217 0.02 -7.61 6.02
C VAL A 217 1.12 -8.63 6.25
N GLU A 218 2.32 -8.37 5.72
CA GLU A 218 3.53 -9.13 6.09
C GLU A 218 3.73 -9.27 7.61
N THR A 219 4.19 -10.45 8.01
CA THR A 219 4.65 -10.78 9.36
C THR A 219 5.88 -9.96 9.77
N ALA A 220 6.16 -9.93 11.08
CA ALA A 220 7.36 -9.27 11.61
C ALA A 220 8.66 -9.82 11.03
N LEU A 221 8.69 -11.14 10.81
CA LEU A 221 9.81 -11.85 10.23
C LEU A 221 10.04 -11.45 8.76
N GLU A 222 8.99 -11.42 7.94
CA GLU A 222 9.08 -10.98 6.54
C GLU A 222 9.62 -9.55 6.42
N ARG A 223 9.22 -8.65 7.30
CA ARG A 223 9.74 -7.27 7.32
C ARG A 223 11.20 -7.18 7.73
N GLU A 224 11.63 -7.97 8.71
CA GLU A 224 13.03 -8.06 9.10
C GLU A 224 13.87 -8.58 7.93
N LEU A 225 13.45 -9.67 7.32
CA LEU A 225 14.13 -10.27 6.19
C LEU A 225 14.11 -9.38 4.94
N SER A 226 13.02 -8.66 4.68
CA SER A 226 12.95 -7.64 3.62
C SER A 226 14.03 -6.58 3.81
N ARG A 227 14.22 -6.07 5.05
CA ARG A 227 15.31 -5.14 5.36
C ARG A 227 16.69 -5.78 5.15
N THR A 228 16.88 -7.03 5.57
CA THR A 228 18.12 -7.77 5.39
C THR A 228 18.44 -8.00 3.91
N ILE A 229 17.48 -8.41 3.10
CA ILE A 229 17.63 -8.62 1.65
C ILE A 229 17.94 -7.29 0.93
N MET A 230 17.24 -6.22 1.30
CA MET A 230 17.37 -4.93 0.61
C MET A 230 18.59 -4.12 1.05
N ARG A 231 19.08 -4.31 2.29
CA ARG A 231 20.21 -3.57 2.86
C ARG A 231 21.43 -4.45 3.14
N GLY A 232 21.36 -5.74 2.87
CA GLY A 232 22.50 -6.65 2.89
C GLY A 232 23.58 -6.12 1.96
N GLY A 233 24.85 -6.34 2.31
CA GLY A 233 26.00 -5.72 1.64
C GLY A 233 26.09 -5.96 0.11
N THR A 234 25.28 -6.87 -0.43
CA THR A 234 25.13 -7.11 -1.86
C THR A 234 23.75 -6.66 -2.34
N LYS A 235 23.71 -5.76 -3.33
CA LYS A 235 22.47 -5.29 -3.94
C LYS A 235 21.75 -6.46 -4.65
N PRO A 236 20.47 -6.74 -4.34
CA PRO A 236 19.77 -7.86 -4.94
C PRO A 236 19.51 -7.63 -6.44
N LYS A 237 19.50 -8.72 -7.21
CA LYS A 237 19.10 -8.70 -8.62
C LYS A 237 17.58 -8.52 -8.69
N ILE A 238 17.12 -7.58 -9.50
CA ILE A 238 15.68 -7.33 -9.67
C ILE A 238 15.19 -8.00 -10.96
N ARG A 239 14.16 -8.83 -10.83
CA ARG A 239 13.40 -9.40 -11.94
C ARG A 239 12.10 -8.62 -12.12
N LYS A 240 11.72 -8.38 -13.38
CA LYS A 240 10.43 -7.79 -13.76
C LYS A 240 9.60 -8.84 -14.47
N LEU A 241 8.31 -8.87 -14.16
CA LEU A 241 7.32 -9.78 -14.74
C LEU A 241 6.18 -8.93 -15.31
N ALA A 242 5.67 -9.33 -16.48
CA ALA A 242 4.38 -8.86 -16.96
C ALA A 242 3.25 -9.64 -16.27
N ALA A 243 2.03 -9.10 -16.30
CA ALA A 243 0.87 -9.86 -15.86
C ALA A 243 0.72 -11.14 -16.72
N GLY A 244 0.47 -12.26 -16.05
CA GLY A 244 0.40 -13.60 -16.64
C GLY A 244 1.71 -14.39 -16.60
N ASP A 245 2.87 -13.74 -16.42
CA ASP A 245 4.17 -14.42 -16.38
C ASP A 245 4.32 -15.27 -15.11
N ASN A 246 4.94 -16.44 -15.25
CA ASN A 246 5.36 -17.25 -14.11
C ASN A 246 6.71 -16.76 -13.57
N LEU A 247 6.78 -16.47 -12.28
CA LEU A 247 8.06 -16.25 -11.58
C LEU A 247 8.83 -17.58 -11.47
N VAL A 248 8.13 -18.61 -11.01
CA VAL A 248 8.58 -20.02 -10.89
C VAL A 248 7.39 -20.95 -11.13
N GLU A 249 7.68 -22.20 -11.47
CA GLU A 249 6.68 -23.25 -11.67
C GLU A 249 6.82 -24.36 -10.61
N GLN A 250 5.69 -24.93 -10.19
CA GLN A 250 5.67 -26.09 -9.30
C GLN A 250 6.48 -27.25 -9.90
N GLY A 251 7.27 -27.92 -9.07
CA GLY A 251 8.16 -29.01 -9.50
C GLY A 251 9.47 -28.55 -10.14
N GLN A 252 9.64 -27.25 -10.42
CA GLN A 252 10.91 -26.71 -10.90
C GLN A 252 11.98 -26.80 -9.79
N ALA A 253 13.23 -27.10 -10.14
CA ALA A 253 14.34 -26.94 -9.21
C ALA A 253 14.59 -25.44 -8.93
N GLY A 254 14.90 -25.08 -7.68
CA GLY A 254 15.23 -23.71 -7.32
C GLY A 254 15.82 -23.58 -5.92
N ASP A 255 16.85 -22.75 -5.83
CA ASP A 255 17.65 -22.44 -4.64
C ASP A 255 17.65 -20.93 -4.31
N GLU A 256 16.71 -20.20 -4.90
CA GLU A 256 16.55 -18.75 -4.74
C GLU A 256 15.36 -18.43 -3.83
N LEU A 257 15.49 -17.33 -3.08
CA LEU A 257 14.41 -16.63 -2.39
C LEU A 257 13.98 -15.41 -3.19
N PHE A 258 12.71 -15.05 -3.03
CA PHE A 258 12.12 -13.91 -3.70
C PHE A 258 11.48 -12.99 -2.68
N LEU A 259 11.79 -11.70 -2.77
CA LEU A 259 11.06 -10.64 -2.09
C LEU A 259 10.22 -9.88 -3.12
N LEU A 260 8.90 -9.93 -3.00
CA LEU A 260 8.00 -9.18 -3.87
C LEU A 260 8.10 -7.69 -3.52
N LEU A 261 8.59 -6.85 -4.43
CA LEU A 261 8.76 -5.40 -4.17
C LEU A 261 7.52 -4.60 -4.60
N ASP A 262 6.84 -5.07 -5.64
CA ASP A 262 5.72 -4.41 -6.29
C ASP A 262 4.91 -5.43 -7.09
N GLY A 263 3.60 -5.25 -7.13
CA GLY A 263 2.65 -6.14 -7.80
C GLY A 263 2.04 -7.21 -6.90
N VAL A 264 1.18 -8.04 -7.49
CA VAL A 264 0.49 -9.17 -6.84
C VAL A 264 0.84 -10.47 -7.56
N LEU A 265 1.23 -11.49 -6.79
CA LEU A 265 1.44 -12.85 -7.28
C LEU A 265 0.32 -13.77 -6.78
N SER A 266 -0.20 -14.63 -7.65
CA SER A 266 -1.02 -15.77 -7.26
C SER A 266 -0.13 -16.96 -6.93
N VAL A 267 -0.44 -17.65 -5.84
CA VAL A 267 0.18 -18.90 -5.43
C VAL A 267 -0.73 -20.04 -5.90
N GLU A 268 -0.25 -20.84 -6.84
CA GLU A 268 -1.01 -21.93 -7.46
C GLU A 268 -0.39 -23.30 -7.11
N VAL A 269 -1.20 -24.24 -6.62
CA VAL A 269 -0.80 -25.64 -6.39
C VAL A 269 -1.67 -26.56 -7.23
N ASP A 270 -1.04 -27.45 -7.99
CA ASP A 270 -1.69 -28.34 -8.95
C ASP A 270 -2.61 -27.58 -9.94
N GLY A 271 -2.18 -26.37 -10.32
CA GLY A 271 -2.88 -25.46 -11.22
C GLY A 271 -4.10 -24.75 -10.61
N LYS A 272 -4.31 -24.83 -9.29
CA LYS A 272 -5.40 -24.14 -8.59
C LYS A 272 -4.86 -22.96 -7.77
N PRO A 273 -5.44 -21.75 -7.89
CA PRO A 273 -5.03 -20.62 -7.06
C PRO A 273 -5.48 -20.85 -5.61
N LEU A 274 -4.54 -20.73 -4.68
CA LEU A 274 -4.77 -20.86 -3.24
C LEU A 274 -4.80 -19.50 -2.54
N ALA A 275 -3.88 -18.61 -2.91
CA ALA A 275 -3.72 -17.32 -2.28
C ALA A 275 -3.19 -16.27 -3.28
N GLU A 276 -3.34 -15.00 -2.90
CA GLU A 276 -2.65 -13.88 -3.53
C GLU A 276 -1.75 -13.19 -2.51
N VAL A 277 -0.50 -12.94 -2.91
CA VAL A 277 0.50 -12.30 -2.07
C VAL A 277 0.94 -10.99 -2.70
N GLY A 278 1.13 -9.98 -1.84
CA GLY A 278 1.52 -8.64 -2.24
C GLY A 278 2.93 -8.25 -1.82
N PRO A 279 3.30 -6.99 -2.04
CA PRO A 279 4.65 -6.54 -1.77
C PRO A 279 5.05 -6.74 -0.30
N GLY A 280 6.32 -7.11 -0.16
CA GLY A 280 7.03 -7.47 1.05
C GLY A 280 6.90 -8.94 1.43
N ALA A 281 6.03 -9.71 0.76
CA ALA A 281 6.01 -11.16 0.87
C ALA A 281 7.36 -11.78 0.48
N ILE A 282 7.80 -12.78 1.25
CA ILE A 282 8.99 -13.58 0.97
C ILE A 282 8.57 -14.96 0.51
N LEU A 283 9.08 -15.41 -0.64
CA LEU A 283 8.61 -16.61 -1.30
C LEU A 283 9.78 -17.51 -1.71
N GLY A 284 9.50 -18.80 -1.78
CA GLY A 284 10.47 -19.82 -2.24
C GLY A 284 11.27 -20.47 -1.10
N GLU A 285 10.98 -20.11 0.14
CA GLU A 285 11.56 -20.65 1.37
C GLU A 285 11.36 -22.16 1.51
N ARG A 286 10.20 -22.70 1.08
CA ARG A 286 9.94 -24.15 1.13
C ARG A 286 10.90 -24.92 0.26
N ALA A 287 11.23 -24.42 -0.93
CA ALA A 287 12.18 -25.09 -1.81
C ALA A 287 13.58 -25.19 -1.16
N LEU A 288 13.99 -24.20 -0.37
CA LEU A 288 15.25 -24.25 0.36
C LEU A 288 15.26 -25.28 1.50
N LEU A 289 14.13 -25.50 2.14
CA LEU A 289 13.99 -26.45 3.26
C LEU A 289 13.70 -27.89 2.79
N GLU A 290 12.97 -28.05 1.69
CA GLU A 290 12.38 -29.32 1.25
C GLU A 290 13.15 -29.95 0.06
N GLY A 291 14.44 -29.65 -0.09
CA GLY A 291 15.32 -30.35 -1.04
C GLY A 291 15.39 -29.74 -2.45
N GLY A 292 15.16 -28.44 -2.57
CA GLY A 292 15.43 -27.65 -3.78
C GLY A 292 14.33 -27.67 -4.84
N THR A 293 13.12 -28.14 -4.52
CA THR A 293 12.00 -28.21 -5.48
C THR A 293 10.90 -27.23 -5.11
N ARG A 294 10.37 -26.48 -6.08
CA ARG A 294 9.27 -25.53 -5.89
C ARG A 294 7.96 -26.27 -5.59
N THR A 295 7.29 -25.90 -4.50
CA THR A 295 6.04 -26.53 -4.05
C THR A 295 4.79 -25.93 -4.70
N ALA A 296 4.91 -24.77 -5.34
CA ALA A 296 3.82 -24.04 -5.98
C ALA A 296 4.34 -23.28 -7.21
N THR A 297 3.43 -22.97 -8.13
CA THR A 297 3.64 -21.99 -9.20
C THR A 297 3.34 -20.61 -8.66
N LEU A 298 4.19 -19.63 -8.95
CA LEU A 298 3.97 -18.23 -8.60
C LEU A 298 3.71 -17.44 -9.89
N ARG A 299 2.46 -17.00 -10.10
CA ARG A 299 2.04 -16.31 -11.32
C ARG A 299 1.76 -14.84 -11.05
N ALA A 300 2.26 -13.95 -11.90
CA ALA A 300 1.97 -12.53 -11.84
C ALA A 300 0.50 -12.22 -12.19
N VAL A 301 -0.27 -11.70 -11.24
CA VAL A 301 -1.64 -11.19 -11.47
C VAL A 301 -1.58 -9.79 -12.07
N THR A 302 -0.62 -8.99 -11.60
CA THR A 302 -0.26 -7.67 -12.14
C THR A 302 1.19 -7.68 -12.63
N PRO A 303 1.68 -6.63 -13.33
CA PRO A 303 3.11 -6.47 -13.49
C PRO A 303 3.81 -6.47 -12.12
N CYS A 304 4.90 -7.24 -11.99
CA CYS A 304 5.59 -7.42 -10.71
C CYS A 304 7.07 -7.04 -10.79
N ARG A 305 7.61 -6.59 -9.67
CA ARG A 305 9.06 -6.47 -9.43
C ARG A 305 9.45 -7.34 -8.26
N VAL A 306 10.45 -8.17 -8.44
CA VAL A 306 10.89 -9.14 -7.44
C VAL A 306 12.39 -8.99 -7.23
N ALA A 307 12.82 -8.86 -5.98
CA ALA A 307 14.22 -8.98 -5.60
C ALA A 307 14.56 -10.47 -5.42
N ILE A 308 15.65 -10.91 -6.04
CA ILE A 308 16.17 -12.26 -5.90
C ILE A 308 17.25 -12.24 -4.82
N ALA A 309 17.08 -13.09 -3.82
CA ALA A 309 17.99 -13.31 -2.71
C ALA A 309 18.49 -14.77 -2.74
N THR A 310 19.69 -14.98 -2.23
CA THR A 310 20.28 -16.32 -2.09
C THR A 310 20.07 -16.84 -0.68
N ALA A 311 20.03 -18.17 -0.52
CA ALA A 311 19.75 -18.81 0.76
C ALA A 311 20.72 -18.40 1.87
N ASP A 312 21.98 -18.11 1.55
CA ASP A 312 23.01 -17.68 2.51
C ASP A 312 22.74 -16.30 3.14
N GLN A 313 21.78 -15.53 2.60
CA GLN A 313 21.38 -14.24 3.15
C GLN A 313 20.35 -14.36 4.28
N VAL A 314 19.76 -15.55 4.48
CA VAL A 314 18.68 -15.80 5.44
C VAL A 314 19.01 -17.05 6.26
N SER A 315 18.84 -17.00 7.58
CA SER A 315 19.13 -18.17 8.42
C SER A 315 18.11 -19.28 8.21
N GLU A 316 18.52 -20.55 8.41
CA GLU A 316 17.63 -21.71 8.27
C GLU A 316 16.44 -21.63 9.25
N GLU A 317 16.65 -21.10 10.45
CA GLU A 317 15.57 -20.88 11.42
C GLU A 317 14.53 -19.88 10.92
N ALA A 318 14.97 -18.79 10.28
CA ALA A 318 14.07 -17.80 9.69
C ALA A 318 13.27 -18.41 8.53
N LEU A 319 13.88 -19.25 7.69
CA LEU A 319 13.16 -19.98 6.64
C LEU A 319 12.11 -20.92 7.23
N ALA A 320 12.46 -21.67 8.28
CA ALA A 320 11.54 -22.61 8.92
C ALA A 320 10.33 -21.90 9.56
N GLU A 321 10.53 -20.72 10.16
CA GLU A 321 9.43 -19.91 10.70
C GLU A 321 8.54 -19.32 9.59
N LEU A 322 9.12 -18.83 8.48
CA LEU A 322 8.33 -18.40 7.32
C LEU A 322 7.46 -19.54 6.77
N ALA A 323 8.05 -20.72 6.59
CA ALA A 323 7.34 -21.89 6.06
C ALA A 323 6.18 -22.32 6.97
N LYS A 324 6.30 -22.20 8.30
CA LYS A 324 5.18 -22.46 9.23
C LYS A 324 4.04 -21.45 9.05
N GLY A 325 4.37 -20.19 8.80
CA GLY A 325 3.39 -19.13 8.52
C GLY A 325 2.58 -19.41 7.24
N HIS A 326 3.26 -19.79 6.16
CA HIS A 326 2.63 -20.08 4.87
C HIS A 326 1.91 -21.44 4.83
N ARG A 327 2.26 -22.40 5.71
CA ARG A 327 1.59 -23.71 5.78
C ARG A 327 0.14 -23.66 6.26
N ARG A 328 -0.35 -22.51 6.76
CA ARG A 328 -1.76 -22.34 7.12
C ARG A 328 -2.72 -22.39 5.91
N GLU A 329 -2.21 -22.40 4.70
CA GLU A 329 -2.96 -22.54 3.44
C GLU A 329 -3.41 -24.00 3.13
N GLU A 330 -2.97 -24.99 3.92
CA GLU A 330 -3.35 -26.41 3.77
C GLU A 330 -4.53 -26.85 4.67
N THR A 331 -5.24 -25.91 5.32
CA THR A 331 -6.40 -26.20 6.21
C THR A 331 -7.70 -25.56 5.76
#